data_AF-A0A8T5Q239-F1
#
_entry.id   AF-A0A8T5Q239-F1
#
_cell.length_a   1.000
_cell.length_b   1.000
_cell.length_c   1.000
_cell.angle_alpha   90.00
_cell.angle_beta   90.00
_cell.angle_gamma   90.00
#
_symmetry.space_group_name_H-M   'P 1'
#
loop_
_entity.id
_entity.type
_entity.pdbx_description
1 polymer ?
#
loop_
_entity_poly.entity_id
_entity_poly.type
_entity_poly.pdbx_seq_one_letter_code
_entity_poly.pdbx_strand_id
1 'polypeptide(L)'
;MHIEKRDSGKKIKYFLSHSYREGKKVHKFRKYLGRDLKEGKLKERKEIAEKLILEEIHRYKIVKDPLCFKLSEKEIKDITSLENAIPFKISHLCDKDWKNFSE
;
A
#
# COMPACT_ATOMS: atom_id res chain seq x y z
N MET A 1 -6.07 10.32 -8.85
CA MET A 1 -6.71 9.08 -9.35
C MET A 1 -7.50 9.41 -10.60
N HIS A 2 -7.65 8.50 -11.55
CA HIS A 2 -8.39 8.76 -12.79
C HIS A 2 -9.43 7.68 -13.08
N ILE A 3 -10.50 8.04 -13.79
CA ILE A 3 -11.53 7.09 -14.21
C ILE A 3 -11.09 6.43 -15.52
N GLU A 4 -10.91 5.11 -15.51
CA GLU A 4 -10.74 4.30 -16.71
C GLU A 4 -12.12 3.83 -17.21
N LYS A 5 -12.42 4.11 -18.48
CA LYS A 5 -13.58 3.54 -19.19
C LYS A 5 -13.10 2.37 -20.02
N ARG A 6 -13.81 1.24 -19.94
CA ARG A 6 -13.52 0.05 -20.75
C ARG A 6 -14.78 -0.46 -21.40
N ASP A 7 -14.74 -0.61 -22.71
CA ASP A 7 -15.83 -1.22 -23.44
C ASP A 7 -15.88 -2.72 -23.17
N SER A 8 -17.09 -3.22 -22.97
CA SER A 8 -17.36 -4.62 -22.68
C SER A 8 -18.58 -5.05 -23.48
N GLY A 9 -18.40 -5.19 -24.78
CA GLY A 9 -19.48 -5.38 -25.74
C GLY A 9 -20.31 -4.10 -25.86
N LYS A 10 -21.62 -4.18 -25.58
CA LYS A 10 -22.55 -3.03 -25.64
C LYS A 10 -22.54 -2.13 -24.39
N LYS A 11 -21.71 -2.43 -23.39
CA LYS A 11 -21.73 -1.76 -22.07
C LYS A 11 -20.37 -1.15 -21.74
N ILE A 12 -20.37 -0.01 -21.06
CA ILE A 12 -19.16 0.68 -20.61
C ILE A 12 -18.94 0.35 -19.13
N LYS A 13 -17.78 -0.25 -18.82
CA LYS A 13 -17.32 -0.47 -17.44
C LYS A 13 -16.46 0.70 -16.98
N TYR A 14 -16.70 1.17 -15.77
CA TYR A 14 -15.96 2.26 -15.15
C TYR A 14 -15.09 1.72 -14.01
N PHE A 15 -13.85 2.19 -13.95
CA PHE A 15 -12.91 1.88 -12.88
C PHE A 15 -12.26 3.14 -12.36
N LEU A 16 -12.06 3.25 -11.05
CA LEU A 16 -11.15 4.22 -10.47
C LEU A 16 -9.76 3.60 -10.41
N SER A 17 -8.82 4.22 -11.09
CA SER A 17 -7.43 3.78 -11.13
C SER A 17 -6.53 4.75 -10.36
N HIS A 18 -5.61 4.19 -9.60
CA HIS A 18 -4.52 4.90 -8.95
C HIS A 18 -3.22 4.12 -9.16
N SER A 19 -2.15 4.83 -9.51
CA SER A 19 -0.84 4.22 -9.70
C SER A 19 0.16 4.97 -8.84
N TYR A 20 1.03 4.26 -8.14
CA TYR A 20 2.17 4.84 -7.44
C TYR A 20 3.44 4.04 -7.72
N ARG A 21 4.59 4.67 -7.52
CA ARG A 21 5.89 4.05 -7.70
C ARG A 21 6.52 3.76 -6.35
N GLU A 22 7.07 2.56 -6.22
CA GLU A 22 7.87 2.13 -5.08
C GLU A 22 9.23 1.68 -5.61
N GLY A 23 10.25 2.50 -5.40
CA GLY A 23 11.56 2.31 -6.02
C GLY A 23 11.46 2.24 -7.55
N LYS A 24 11.83 1.09 -8.13
CA LYS A 24 11.73 0.81 -9.58
C LYS A 24 10.39 0.20 -10.00
N LYS A 25 9.56 -0.29 -9.06
CA LYS A 25 8.32 -1.02 -9.36
C LYS A 25 7.12 -0.07 -9.36
N VAL A 26 6.22 -0.25 -10.33
CA VAL A 26 4.97 0.51 -10.42
C VAL A 26 3.84 -0.35 -9.89
N HIS A 27 3.14 0.14 -8.87
CA HIS A 27 1.96 -0.50 -8.29
C HIS A 27 0.71 0.20 -8.80
N LYS A 28 -0.29 -0.58 -9.18
CA LYS A 28 -1.55 -0.08 -9.74
C LYS A 28 -2.74 -0.66 -9.00
N PHE A 29 -3.52 0.24 -8.39
CA PHE A 29 -4.80 -0.06 -7.75
C PHE A 29 -5.92 0.28 -8.72
N ARG A 30 -6.87 -0.65 -8.87
CA ARG A 30 -8.10 -0.43 -9.64
C ARG A 30 -9.30 -0.89 -8.83
N LYS A 31 -10.28 0.00 -8.65
CA LYS A 31 -11.60 -0.37 -8.13
C LYS A 31 -12.67 -0.21 -9.18
N TYR A 32 -13.51 -1.22 -9.28
CA TYR A 32 -14.64 -1.22 -10.20
C TYR A 32 -15.76 -0.34 -9.66
N LEU A 33 -16.20 0.62 -10.47
CA LEU A 33 -17.26 1.56 -10.12
C LEU A 33 -18.63 1.05 -10.58
N GLY A 34 -18.69 0.31 -11.69
CA GLY A 34 -19.95 -0.21 -12.23
C GLY A 34 -19.99 -0.23 -13.76
N ARG A 35 -21.18 -0.50 -14.31
CA ARG A 35 -21.47 -0.45 -15.75
C ARG A 35 -22.54 0.60 -16.04
N ASP A 36 -22.44 1.26 -17.18
CA ASP A 36 -23.44 2.17 -17.74
C ASP A 36 -23.98 3.18 -16.71
N LEU A 37 -23.05 3.78 -15.95
CA LEU A 37 -23.38 4.70 -14.88
C LEU A 37 -23.72 6.08 -15.42
N LYS A 38 -24.82 6.66 -14.91
CA LYS A 38 -25.09 8.09 -15.04
C LYS A 38 -24.06 8.90 -14.25
N GLU A 39 -23.81 10.14 -14.68
CA GLU A 39 -22.74 10.98 -14.14
C GLU A 39 -22.84 11.23 -12.62
N GLY A 40 -24.04 11.42 -12.08
CA GLY A 40 -24.27 11.57 -10.63
C GLY A 40 -23.81 10.34 -9.83
N LYS A 41 -24.27 9.15 -10.20
CA LYS A 41 -23.85 7.88 -9.55
C LYS A 41 -22.36 7.60 -9.73
N LEU A 42 -21.77 8.03 -10.84
CA LEU A 42 -20.35 7.88 -11.07
C LEU A 42 -19.52 8.74 -10.09
N LYS A 43 -19.96 9.97 -9.78
CA LYS A 43 -19.32 10.84 -8.78
C LYS A 43 -19.42 10.26 -7.38
N GLU A 44 -20.61 9.85 -6.94
CA GLU A 44 -20.81 9.22 -5.63
C GLU A 44 -19.91 7.99 -5.44
N ARG A 45 -19.91 7.07 -6.43
CA ARG A 45 -19.08 5.86 -6.34
C ARG A 45 -17.59 6.15 -6.43
N LYS A 46 -17.19 7.22 -7.12
CA LYS A 46 -15.79 7.66 -7.18
C LYS A 46 -15.30 8.06 -5.79
N GLU A 47 -16.06 8.87 -5.06
CA GLU A 47 -15.67 9.31 -3.70
C GLU A 47 -15.51 8.14 -2.74
N ILE A 48 -16.44 7.18 -2.78
CA ILE A 48 -16.36 5.95 -1.96
C ILE A 48 -15.12 5.12 -2.35
N ALA A 49 -14.93 4.90 -3.65
CA ALA A 49 -13.80 4.10 -4.14
C ALA A 49 -12.44 4.77 -3.84
N GLU A 50 -12.38 6.10 -3.84
CA GLU A 50 -11.19 6.86 -3.49
C GLU A 50 -10.79 6.64 -2.03
N LYS A 51 -11.73 6.74 -1.10
CA LYS A 51 -11.49 6.42 0.32
C LYS A 51 -10.98 4.99 0.50
N LEU A 52 -11.61 4.02 -0.16
CA LEU A 52 -11.20 2.61 -0.07
C LEU A 52 -9.78 2.39 -0.61
N ILE A 53 -9.42 3.01 -1.74
CA ILE A 53 -8.06 2.90 -2.30
C ILE A 53 -7.04 3.54 -1.35
N LEU A 54 -7.34 4.70 -0.76
CA LEU A 54 -6.46 5.36 0.20
C LEU A 54 -6.24 4.51 1.46
N GLU A 55 -7.31 3.93 2.02
CA GLU A 55 -7.21 3.01 3.16
C GLU A 55 -6.38 1.76 2.84
N GLU A 56 -6.53 1.23 1.62
CA GLU A 56 -5.78 0.06 1.16
C GLU A 56 -4.28 0.41 1.03
N ILE A 57 -3.96 1.56 0.43
CA ILE A 57 -2.59 2.09 0.37
C ILE A 57 -2.02 2.31 1.77
N HIS A 58 -2.82 2.88 2.68
CA HIS A 58 -2.40 3.12 4.06
C HIS A 58 -2.11 1.81 4.79
N ARG A 59 -2.96 0.79 4.62
CA ARG A 59 -2.69 -0.56 5.13
C ARG A 59 -1.39 -1.15 4.58
N TYR A 60 -1.15 -1.06 3.27
CA TYR A 60 0.11 -1.52 2.68
C TYR A 60 1.33 -0.75 3.21
N LYS A 61 1.19 0.54 3.53
CA LYS A 61 2.24 1.35 4.15
C LYS A 61 2.47 1.00 5.62
N ILE A 62 1.42 0.70 6.39
CA ILE A 62 1.51 0.22 7.77
C ILE A 62 2.20 -1.15 7.85
N VAL A 63 2.02 -2.00 6.83
CA VAL A 63 2.68 -3.31 6.73
C VAL A 63 4.17 -3.18 6.34
N LYS A 64 4.62 -1.99 5.91
CA LYS A 64 6.06 -1.72 5.75
C LYS A 64 6.70 -1.34 7.07
N ASP A 65 8.01 -1.53 7.11
CA ASP A 65 8.90 -1.35 8.25
C ASP A 65 8.39 -0.30 9.27
N PRO A 66 8.02 -0.72 10.50
CA PRO A 66 7.59 0.18 11.56
C PRO A 66 8.58 1.32 11.83
N LEU A 67 9.87 1.10 11.57
CA LEU A 67 10.94 2.09 11.71
C LEU A 67 10.76 3.28 10.77
N CYS A 68 10.11 3.11 9.62
CA CYS A 68 9.92 4.17 8.64
C CYS A 68 8.62 4.96 8.81
N PHE A 69 7.68 4.52 9.65
CA PHE A 69 6.31 5.09 9.66
C PHE A 69 5.74 5.42 11.04
N LYS A 70 6.16 4.72 12.10
CA LYS A 70 5.62 4.93 13.46
C LYS A 70 6.55 5.68 14.40
N LEU A 71 7.84 5.69 14.09
CA LEU A 71 8.86 6.26 14.97
C LEU A 71 9.24 7.65 14.48
N SER A 72 9.27 8.59 15.42
CA SER A 72 9.79 9.94 15.20
C SER A 72 11.29 9.91 14.93
N GLU A 73 11.81 10.97 14.32
CA GLU A 73 13.26 11.08 14.04
C GLU A 73 14.12 10.96 15.31
N LYS A 74 13.59 11.33 16.47
CA LYS A 74 14.26 11.14 17.77
C LYS A 74 14.34 9.66 18.13
N GLU A 75 13.21 8.94 18.08
CA GLU A 75 13.15 7.53 18.41
C GLU A 75 14.01 6.67 17.47
N ILE A 76 14.06 7.02 16.18
CA ILE A 76 14.96 6.36 15.21
C ILE A 76 16.42 6.56 15.63
N LYS A 77 16.83 7.78 15.97
CA LYS A 77 18.20 8.07 16.42
C LYS A 77 18.55 7.35 17.73
N ASP A 78 17.60 7.26 18.66
CA ASP A 78 17.80 6.56 19.92
C ASP A 78 18.00 5.05 19.70
N ILE A 79 17.22 4.45 18.78
CA ILE A 79 17.40 3.04 18.38
C ILE A 79 18.78 2.84 17.72
N THR A 80 19.16 3.68 16.75
CA THR A 80 20.47 3.58 16.09
C THR A 80 21.62 3.79 17.09
N SER A 81 21.46 4.66 18.07
CA SER A 81 22.45 4.88 19.13
C SER A 81 22.60 3.64 20.02
N LEU A 82 21.48 3.02 20.41
CA LEU A 82 21.47 1.78 21.18
C LEU A 82 22.06 0.61 20.40
N GLU A 83 21.77 0.48 19.11
CA GLU A 83 22.36 -0.54 18.23
C GLU A 83 23.89 -0.43 18.15
N ASN A 84 24.43 0.79 18.11
CA ASN A 84 25.88 1.02 18.07
C ASN A 84 26.55 0.85 19.44
N ALA A 85 25.82 1.09 20.53
CA ALA A 85 26.35 1.04 21.89
C ALA A 85 26.45 -0.37 22.47
N ILE A 86 25.70 -1.33 21.91
CA ILE A 86 25.63 -2.69 22.46
C ILE A 86 26.19 -3.70 21.45
N PRO A 87 27.09 -4.61 21.83
CA PRO A 87 27.66 -5.60 20.91
C PRO A 87 26.65 -6.74 20.66
N PHE A 88 25.50 -6.45 20.05
CA PHE A 88 24.55 -7.45 19.61
C PHE A 88 24.62 -7.64 18.10
N LYS A 89 24.67 -8.89 17.66
CA LYS A 89 24.67 -9.25 16.25
C LYS A 89 23.22 -9.45 15.78
N ILE A 90 22.59 -8.41 15.26
CA ILE A 90 21.25 -8.53 14.67
C ILE A 90 21.36 -9.38 13.41
N SER A 91 20.74 -10.56 13.45
CA SER A 91 20.69 -11.49 12.32
C SER A 91 19.27 -11.47 11.76
N HIS A 92 19.10 -10.89 10.58
CA HIS A 92 17.82 -10.94 9.87
C HIS A 92 17.66 -12.32 9.24
N LEU A 93 16.93 -13.21 9.92
CA LEU A 93 16.66 -14.57 9.47
C LEU A 93 15.63 -14.54 8.34
N CYS A 94 15.88 -15.25 7.24
CA CYS A 94 14.83 -15.51 6.25
C CYS A 94 13.89 -16.63 6.71
N ASP A 95 12.78 -16.85 6.01
CA ASP A 95 11.77 -17.87 6.41
C ASP A 95 12.37 -19.28 6.61
N LYS A 96 13.42 -19.63 5.84
CA LYS A 96 14.15 -20.89 6.03
C LYS A 96 15.03 -20.88 7.28
N ASP A 97 15.73 -19.78 7.54
CA ASP A 97 16.60 -19.65 8.70
C ASP A 97 15.78 -19.57 10.00
N TRP A 98 14.57 -18.99 9.93
CA TRP A 98 13.63 -18.94 11.05
C TRP A 98 13.16 -20.32 11.47
N LYS A 99 12.79 -21.18 10.51
CA LYS A 99 12.41 -22.57 10.80
C LYS A 99 13.52 -23.33 11.52
N ASN A 100 14.76 -23.19 11.05
CA ASN A 100 15.93 -23.84 11.65
C ASN A 100 16.31 -23.29 13.04
N PHE A 101 15.84 -22.08 13.38
CA PHE A 101 16.08 -21.48 14.69
C PHE A 101 15.02 -21.90 15.72
N SER A 102 13.79 -22.21 15.26
CA SER A 102 12.64 -22.50 16.12
C SER A 102 12.42 -23.98 16.46
N GLU A 103 13.15 -24.89 15.81
CA GLU A 103 13.11 -26.36 16.02
C GLU A 103 14.49 -26.87 16.44
#